data_AF-A0A4X2LCP7-F1
#
_entry.id   AF-A0A4X2LCP7-F1
#
_cell.length_a   1.000
_cell.length_b   1.000
_cell.length_c   1.000
_cell.angle_alpha   90.00
_cell.angle_beta   90.00
_cell.angle_gamma   90.00
#
_symmetry.space_group_name_H-M   'P 1'
#
loop_
_entity.id
_entity.type
_entity.pdbx_description
1 polymer ?
#
loop_
_entity_poly.entity_id
_entity_poly.type
_entity_poly.pdbx_seq_one_letter_code
_entity_poly.pdbx_strand_id
1 'polypeptide(L)'
;MLRFLKSLVKGPGVGLPGFSKGADLCLSMASHLKDIMATVILSGSVLNVGSALHYKGMTILPRGSDPEHIKMTKDGFADIVDALNNPLEEPNRRSLIPVEKAESCFLFLVANEAAKLLQAHGKKKPKIICYPETGHCIVPPYLPVCLVSFHTLVGKLVIWGGEVRVHSMAQIDAWKQLQAFFHKHLGND
;
A
#
# COMPACT_ATOMS: atom_id res chain seq x y z
N MET A 1 16.44 -3.01 12.09
CA MET A 1 15.89 -4.04 11.17
C MET A 1 16.56 -4.04 9.79
N LEU A 2 16.43 -3.01 8.93
CA LEU A 2 17.02 -3.07 7.57
C LEU A 2 18.54 -3.27 7.54
N ARG A 3 19.29 -2.54 8.37
CA ARG A 3 20.74 -2.71 8.46
C ARG A 3 21.15 -4.13 8.87
N PHE A 4 20.36 -4.75 9.74
CA PHE A 4 20.55 -6.13 10.18
C PHE A 4 20.20 -7.13 9.08
N LEU A 5 19.11 -6.91 8.35
CA LEU A 5 18.78 -7.76 7.20
C LEU A 5 19.90 -7.70 6.15
N LYS A 6 20.39 -6.49 5.82
CA LYS A 6 21.51 -6.29 4.89
C LYS A 6 22.79 -7.04 5.30
N SER A 7 23.08 -7.19 6.60
CA SER A 7 24.25 -7.96 7.03
C SER A 7 24.09 -9.47 6.86
N LEU A 8 22.89 -9.96 6.58
CA LEU A 8 22.57 -11.39 6.48
C LEU A 8 22.19 -11.85 5.08
N VAL A 9 21.87 -10.93 4.17
CA VAL A 9 21.38 -11.26 2.83
C VAL A 9 22.36 -10.80 1.75
N LYS A 10 22.32 -11.47 0.61
CA LYS A 10 23.12 -11.12 -0.57
C LYS A 10 22.60 -9.83 -1.21
N GLY A 11 23.50 -9.12 -1.90
CA GLY A 11 23.17 -7.98 -2.76
C GLY A 11 23.48 -6.60 -2.14
N PRO A 12 23.52 -5.55 -2.97
CA PRO A 12 23.83 -4.19 -2.51
C PRO A 12 22.70 -3.57 -1.66
N GLY A 13 21.48 -4.08 -1.79
CA GLY A 13 20.28 -3.57 -1.13
C GLY A 13 19.18 -4.62 -0.97
N VAL A 14 18.00 -4.19 -0.53
CA VAL A 14 16.89 -5.08 -0.15
C VAL A 14 15.59 -4.74 -0.88
N GLY A 15 14.69 -5.71 -0.94
CA GLY A 15 13.31 -5.54 -1.38
C GLY A 15 12.34 -5.32 -0.23
N LEU A 16 11.30 -4.53 -0.45
CA LEU A 16 10.25 -4.25 0.53
C LEU A 16 8.87 -4.61 -0.03
N PRO A 17 8.22 -5.68 0.44
CA PRO A 17 6.79 -5.89 0.23
C PRO A 17 5.99 -5.23 1.36
N GLY A 18 5.05 -4.36 1.01
CA GLY A 18 4.18 -3.67 1.96
C GLY A 18 2.71 -3.87 1.63
N PHE A 19 1.91 -4.23 2.63
CA PHE A 19 0.46 -4.38 2.53
C PHE A 19 -0.25 -3.33 3.38
N SER A 20 -1.29 -2.68 2.83
CA SER A 20 -2.09 -1.67 3.52
C SER A 20 -1.21 -0.61 4.19
N LYS A 21 -1.32 -0.38 5.50
CA LYS A 21 -0.45 0.58 6.22
C LYS A 21 1.04 0.25 6.09
N GLY A 22 1.39 -1.03 5.99
CA GLY A 22 2.76 -1.47 5.73
C GLY A 22 3.29 -0.99 4.38
N ALA A 23 2.41 -0.73 3.42
CA ALA A 23 2.76 -0.18 2.12
C ALA A 23 3.15 1.31 2.22
N ASP A 24 2.39 2.13 2.97
CA ASP A 24 2.77 3.51 3.29
C ASP A 24 4.16 3.57 3.94
N LEU A 25 4.43 2.64 4.87
CA LEU A 25 5.73 2.53 5.54
C LEU A 25 6.83 2.14 4.56
N CYS A 26 6.57 1.18 3.65
CA CYS A 26 7.55 0.78 2.63
C CYS A 26 7.87 1.93 1.66
N LEU A 27 6.88 2.74 1.27
CA LEU A 27 7.10 3.95 0.48
C LEU A 27 7.95 4.96 1.24
N SER A 28 7.61 5.23 2.50
CA SER A 28 8.36 6.15 3.34
C SER A 28 9.80 5.70 3.56
N MET A 29 10.02 4.39 3.76
CA MET A 29 11.35 3.80 3.84
C MET A 29 12.10 4.00 2.53
N ALA A 30 11.49 3.69 1.39
CA ALA A 30 12.11 3.87 0.07
C ALA A 30 12.47 5.34 -0.24
N SER A 31 11.67 6.30 0.24
CA SER A 31 11.90 7.73 0.05
C SER A 31 13.02 8.32 0.91
N HIS A 32 13.37 7.67 2.03
CA HIS A 32 14.22 8.28 3.05
C HIS A 32 15.44 7.45 3.47
N LEU A 33 15.46 6.17 3.12
CA LEU A 33 16.53 5.24 3.46
C LEU A 33 17.26 4.82 2.18
N LYS A 34 18.54 4.51 2.34
CA LYS A 34 19.39 4.01 1.26
C LYS A 34 19.25 2.50 1.09
N ASP A 35 19.71 2.01 -0.05
CA ASP A 35 19.87 0.58 -0.35
C ASP A 35 18.55 -0.21 -0.38
N ILE A 36 17.47 0.46 -0.80
CA ILE A 36 16.19 -0.16 -1.13
C ILE A 36 16.07 -0.18 -2.64
N MET A 37 16.14 -1.38 -3.22
CA MET A 37 16.23 -1.55 -4.68
C MET A 37 14.86 -1.69 -5.33
N ALA A 38 13.93 -2.33 -4.62
CA ALA A 38 12.63 -2.72 -5.14
C ALA A 38 11.57 -2.66 -4.04
N THR A 39 10.41 -2.08 -4.35
CA THR A 39 9.30 -1.96 -3.40
C THR A 39 8.00 -2.39 -4.07
N VAL A 40 7.29 -3.33 -3.45
CA VAL A 40 5.96 -3.80 -3.88
C VAL A 40 4.90 -3.28 -2.92
N ILE A 41 3.87 -2.64 -3.45
CA ILE A 41 2.78 -2.00 -2.72
C ILE A 41 1.49 -2.78 -3.01
N LEU A 42 1.00 -3.50 -2.00
CA LEU A 42 -0.26 -4.26 -2.03
C LEU A 42 -1.35 -3.45 -1.33
N SER A 43 -2.36 -2.98 -2.09
CA SER A 43 -3.49 -2.20 -1.54
C SER A 43 -3.05 -1.04 -0.63
N GLY A 44 -1.98 -0.35 -1.03
CA GLY A 44 -1.38 0.75 -0.30
C GLY A 44 -1.73 2.12 -0.85
N SER A 45 -1.42 3.16 -0.08
CA SER A 45 -1.59 4.56 -0.47
C SER A 45 -0.25 5.28 -0.53
N VAL A 46 -0.15 6.34 -1.34
CA VAL A 46 1.01 7.27 -1.33
C VAL A 46 0.94 8.30 -0.20
N LEU A 47 -0.02 8.14 0.69
CA LEU A 47 -0.35 9.08 1.74
C LEU A 47 -0.15 8.38 3.06
N ASN A 48 0.45 9.07 4.01
CA ASN A 48 0.55 8.57 5.37
C ASN A 48 -0.83 8.63 6.05
N VAL A 49 -1.40 7.49 6.44
CA VAL A 49 -2.70 7.44 7.13
C VAL A 49 -2.57 7.03 8.61
N GLY A 50 -3.45 7.52 9.47
CA GLY A 50 -3.64 7.02 10.84
C GLY A 50 -2.78 7.70 11.92
N SER A 51 -1.47 7.74 11.74
CA SER A 51 -0.55 8.36 12.73
C SER A 51 0.53 9.21 12.06
N ALA A 52 1.05 10.21 12.77
CA ALA A 52 2.22 10.96 12.30
C ALA A 52 3.43 10.02 12.16
N LEU A 53 4.16 10.16 11.06
CA LEU A 53 5.39 9.41 10.81
C LEU A 53 6.59 10.33 11.05
N HIS A 54 7.49 9.91 11.93
CA HIS A 54 8.69 10.67 12.29
C HIS A 54 9.95 9.96 11.81
N TYR A 55 10.86 10.71 11.19
CA TYR A 55 12.20 10.24 10.85
C TYR A 55 13.21 11.37 10.97
N LYS A 56 14.12 11.27 11.95
CA LYS A 56 15.05 12.36 12.32
C LYS A 56 14.25 13.64 12.58
N GLY A 57 14.62 14.78 11.97
CA GLY A 57 13.88 16.04 12.08
C GLY A 57 12.67 16.18 11.16
N MET A 58 12.28 15.13 10.43
CA MET A 58 11.14 15.16 9.51
C MET A 58 9.90 14.54 10.14
N THR A 59 8.75 15.17 9.90
CA THR A 59 7.42 14.66 10.27
C THR A 59 6.50 14.69 9.05
N ILE A 60 5.90 13.55 8.73
CA ILE A 60 4.80 13.44 7.76
C ILE A 60 3.51 13.29 8.57
N LEU A 61 2.57 14.22 8.39
CA LEU A 61 1.31 14.21 9.14
C LEU A 61 0.37 13.13 8.60
N PRO A 62 -0.52 12.56 9.43
CA PRO A 62 -1.53 11.65 8.93
C PRO A 62 -2.54 12.41 8.08
N ARG A 63 -3.02 11.78 7.02
CA ARG A 63 -4.20 12.20 6.28
C ARG A 63 -5.39 12.24 7.24
N GLY A 64 -6.15 13.33 7.20
CA GLY A 64 -7.38 13.45 7.97
C GLY A 64 -8.42 12.42 7.55
N SER A 65 -9.28 12.07 8.49
CA SER A 65 -10.47 11.26 8.26
C SER A 65 -11.70 11.99 8.73
N ASP A 66 -12.81 11.78 8.03
CA ASP A 66 -14.13 12.29 8.40
C ASP A 66 -15.07 11.10 8.66
N PRO A 67 -15.46 10.86 9.93
CA PRO A 67 -16.41 9.81 10.27
C PRO A 67 -17.78 10.00 9.61
N GLU A 68 -18.17 11.22 9.22
CA GLU A 68 -19.45 11.48 8.56
C GLU A 68 -19.52 10.85 7.15
N HIS A 69 -18.36 10.59 6.55
CA HIS A 69 -18.28 9.90 5.25
C HIS A 69 -18.32 8.37 5.37
N ILE A 70 -18.34 7.81 6.58
CA ILE A 70 -18.54 6.36 6.78
C ILE A 70 -19.99 6.02 6.50
N LYS A 71 -20.22 5.16 5.50
CA LYS A 71 -21.56 4.72 5.13
C LYS A 71 -21.87 3.41 5.85
N MET A 72 -23.11 3.24 6.30
CA MET A 72 -23.58 1.96 6.82
C MET A 72 -24.30 1.19 5.73
N THR A 73 -23.91 -0.07 5.53
CA THR A 73 -24.62 -0.98 4.63
C THR A 73 -25.97 -1.39 5.23
N LYS A 74 -26.85 -1.94 4.39
CA LYS A 74 -28.15 -2.50 4.84
C LYS A 74 -27.98 -3.60 5.89
N ASP A 75 -26.86 -4.32 5.84
CA ASP A 75 -26.51 -5.41 6.75
C ASP A 75 -25.79 -4.93 8.02
N GLY A 76 -25.63 -3.61 8.21
CA GLY A 76 -25.04 -3.02 9.41
C GLY A 76 -23.51 -3.00 9.43
N PHE A 77 -22.84 -3.19 8.30
CA PHE A 77 -21.39 -3.06 8.19
C PHE A 77 -20.99 -1.63 7.81
N ALA A 78 -19.82 -1.20 8.27
CA ALA A 78 -19.25 0.10 7.90
C ALA A 78 -18.49 0.00 6.57
N ASP A 79 -18.83 0.87 5.63
CA ASP A 79 -18.06 1.16 4.42
C ASP A 79 -17.24 2.43 4.66
N ILE A 80 -15.92 2.26 4.62
CA ILE A 80 -14.95 3.31 4.97
C ILE A 80 -14.15 3.80 3.76
N VAL A 81 -14.53 3.43 2.54
CA VAL A 81 -13.78 3.78 1.32
C VAL A 81 -13.62 5.30 1.17
N ASP A 82 -14.67 6.05 1.54
CA ASP A 82 -14.70 7.52 1.44
C ASP A 82 -14.33 8.23 2.76
N ALA A 83 -13.95 7.47 3.80
CA ALA A 83 -13.71 8.03 5.14
C ALA A 83 -12.45 8.92 5.23
N LEU A 84 -11.55 8.86 4.25
CA LEU A 84 -10.32 9.65 4.23
C LEU A 84 -10.48 10.91 3.39
N ASN A 85 -10.11 12.07 3.95
CA ASN A 85 -10.31 13.40 3.34
C ASN A 85 -9.55 13.55 2.02
N ASN A 86 -10.00 14.41 1.11
CA ASN A 86 -9.34 14.61 -0.20
C ASN A 86 -7.83 14.90 -0.03
N PRO A 87 -6.92 14.10 -0.64
CA PRO A 87 -5.49 14.28 -0.45
C PRO A 87 -4.90 15.48 -1.21
N LEU A 88 -5.63 16.03 -2.19
CA LEU A 88 -5.19 17.16 -2.99
C LEU A 88 -5.48 18.51 -2.33
N GLU A 89 -6.24 18.52 -1.23
CA GLU A 89 -6.61 19.72 -0.47
C GLU A 89 -5.68 19.93 0.73
N GLU A 90 -5.44 21.19 1.09
CA GLU A 90 -4.76 21.51 2.36
C GLU A 90 -5.71 21.23 3.54
N PRO A 91 -5.22 20.69 4.68
CA PRO A 91 -3.82 20.40 5.00
C PRO A 91 -3.34 18.99 4.58
N ASN A 92 -4.17 18.20 3.90
CA ASN A 92 -3.88 16.78 3.62
C ASN A 92 -2.70 16.55 2.67
N ARG A 93 -2.30 17.55 1.87
CA ARG A 93 -1.06 17.47 1.07
C ARG A 93 0.19 17.18 1.90
N ARG A 94 0.21 17.57 3.18
CA ARG A 94 1.31 17.28 4.12
C ARG A 94 1.43 15.79 4.50
N SER A 95 0.44 14.98 4.12
CA SER A 95 0.48 13.52 4.28
C SER A 95 1.14 12.81 3.10
N LEU A 96 1.44 13.50 2.01
CA LEU A 96 2.05 12.91 0.82
C LEU A 96 3.47 12.43 1.13
N ILE A 97 3.72 11.16 0.82
CA ILE A 97 5.04 10.57 0.94
C ILE A 97 5.87 11.02 -0.27
N PRO A 98 7.09 11.55 -0.08
CA PRO A 98 7.92 12.08 -1.17
C PRO A 98 8.58 10.95 -1.96
N VAL A 99 7.77 10.17 -2.68
CA VAL A 99 8.19 8.99 -3.47
C VAL A 99 9.15 9.36 -4.61
N GLU A 100 9.16 10.62 -5.04
CA GLU A 100 10.08 11.15 -6.04
C GLU A 100 11.55 11.19 -5.57
N LYS A 101 11.79 11.11 -4.25
CA LYS A 101 13.13 11.01 -3.66
C LYS A 101 13.68 9.59 -3.64
N ALA A 102 12.85 8.59 -3.87
CA ALA A 102 13.25 7.20 -3.82
C ALA A 102 14.05 6.80 -5.08
N GLU A 103 15.09 6.00 -4.87
CA GLU A 103 15.83 5.34 -5.95
C GLU A 103 15.24 3.96 -6.30
N SER A 104 14.34 3.45 -5.44
CA SER A 104 13.68 2.16 -5.57
C SER A 104 12.81 2.05 -6.84
N CYS A 105 12.78 0.86 -7.43
CA CYS A 105 11.76 0.51 -8.42
C CYS A 105 10.44 0.17 -7.70
N PHE A 106 9.30 0.58 -8.27
CA PHE A 106 7.99 0.36 -7.66
C PHE A 106 7.07 -0.52 -8.50
N LEU A 107 6.41 -1.46 -7.83
CA LEU A 107 5.26 -2.21 -8.34
C LEU A 107 4.05 -1.98 -7.43
N PHE A 108 2.95 -1.51 -8.01
CA PHE A 108 1.68 -1.35 -7.33
C PHE A 108 0.72 -2.46 -7.78
N LEU A 109 0.19 -3.18 -6.80
CA LEU A 109 -0.81 -4.24 -6.96
C LEU A 109 -2.04 -3.75 -6.18
N VAL A 110 -3.02 -3.21 -6.91
CA VAL A 110 -4.12 -2.46 -6.29
C VAL A 110 -5.47 -3.10 -6.55
N ALA A 111 -6.29 -3.10 -5.50
CA ALA A 111 -7.71 -3.37 -5.55
C ALA A 111 -8.45 -2.14 -6.11
N ASN A 112 -8.96 -2.23 -7.35
CA ASN A 112 -9.76 -1.19 -8.02
C ASN A 112 -9.05 0.16 -8.30
N GLU A 113 -9.78 1.15 -8.84
CA GLU A 113 -9.34 2.45 -9.42
C GLU A 113 -8.48 3.39 -8.53
N ALA A 114 -8.05 2.97 -7.33
CA ALA A 114 -7.15 3.72 -6.46
C ALA A 114 -5.78 4.05 -7.11
N ALA A 115 -5.48 3.49 -8.29
CA ALA A 115 -4.30 3.80 -9.11
C ALA A 115 -4.23 5.26 -9.62
N LYS A 116 -5.30 6.04 -9.57
CA LYS A 116 -5.33 7.38 -10.21
C LYS A 116 -4.33 8.38 -9.61
N LEU A 117 -3.99 8.28 -8.33
CA LEU A 117 -3.04 9.21 -7.68
C LEU A 117 -1.56 8.85 -7.92
N LEU A 118 -1.28 7.63 -8.39
CA LEU A 118 0.08 7.10 -8.52
C LEU A 118 0.82 7.51 -9.79
N GLN A 119 0.08 7.98 -10.81
CA GLN A 119 0.68 8.35 -12.09
C GLN A 119 1.26 9.77 -12.11
N ALA A 120 0.95 10.61 -11.10
CA ALA A 120 1.26 12.04 -11.15
C ALA A 120 2.68 12.42 -10.68
N HIS A 121 3.39 11.57 -9.92
CA HIS A 121 4.65 11.98 -9.27
C HIS A 121 5.71 10.87 -9.23
N GLY A 122 6.69 10.92 -10.15
CA GLY A 122 7.90 10.09 -10.10
C GLY A 122 8.80 10.22 -11.33
N LYS A 123 10.13 10.05 -11.15
CA LYS A 123 11.13 10.11 -12.24
C LYS A 123 11.13 8.88 -13.16
N LYS A 124 10.73 7.71 -12.64
CA LYS A 124 10.50 6.46 -13.39
C LYS A 124 9.04 6.06 -13.20
N LYS A 125 8.33 5.75 -14.29
CA LYS A 125 6.93 5.32 -14.21
C LYS A 125 6.84 4.01 -13.43
N PRO A 126 6.11 3.96 -12.30
CA PRO A 126 5.92 2.72 -11.57
C PRO A 126 5.09 1.73 -12.40
N LYS A 127 5.32 0.43 -12.24
CA LYS A 127 4.41 -0.59 -12.80
C LYS A 127 3.18 -0.65 -11.91
N ILE A 128 1.99 -0.48 -12.47
CA ILE A 128 0.72 -0.57 -11.74
C ILE A 128 -0.12 -1.66 -12.38
N ILE A 129 -0.59 -2.60 -11.57
CA ILE A 129 -1.55 -3.63 -11.96
C ILE A 129 -2.78 -3.44 -11.09
N CYS A 130 -3.90 -3.16 -11.73
CA CYS A 130 -5.19 -3.05 -11.09
C CYS A 130 -5.93 -4.38 -11.25
N TYR A 131 -6.49 -4.88 -10.15
CA TYR A 131 -7.40 -6.02 -10.15
C TYR A 131 -8.83 -5.50 -9.93
N PRO A 132 -9.67 -5.46 -10.97
CA PRO A 132 -11.08 -5.13 -10.83
C PRO A 132 -11.77 -6.10 -9.88
N GLU A 133 -12.83 -5.63 -9.20
CA GLU A 133 -13.68 -6.46 -8.32
C GLU A 133 -12.91 -7.24 -7.23
N THR A 134 -11.69 -6.80 -6.93
CA THR A 134 -10.85 -7.32 -5.85
C THR A 134 -10.95 -6.37 -4.67
N GLY A 135 -11.02 -6.92 -3.47
CA GLY A 135 -11.06 -6.19 -2.22
C GLY A 135 -9.68 -5.80 -1.70
N HIS A 136 -9.67 -5.04 -0.61
CA HIS A 136 -8.47 -4.51 0.02
C HIS A 136 -7.45 -5.61 0.37
N CYS A 137 -7.90 -6.75 0.89
CA CYS A 137 -7.06 -7.80 1.44
C CYS A 137 -6.45 -8.75 0.38
N ILE A 138 -5.52 -8.24 -0.45
CA ILE A 138 -4.70 -9.08 -1.34
C ILE A 138 -3.61 -9.77 -0.52
N VAL A 139 -3.87 -11.01 -0.12
CA VAL A 139 -2.98 -11.84 0.70
C VAL A 139 -2.43 -13.03 -0.13
N PRO A 140 -1.49 -13.85 0.38
CA PRO A 140 -0.96 -14.99 -0.37
C PRO A 140 -2.03 -15.91 -0.97
N PRO A 141 -1.72 -16.62 -2.08
CA PRO A 141 -2.68 -17.44 -2.80
C PRO A 141 -3.35 -18.49 -1.91
N TYR A 142 -4.61 -18.80 -2.24
CA TYR A 142 -5.44 -19.83 -1.58
C TYR A 142 -5.81 -19.54 -0.12
N LEU A 143 -5.39 -18.42 0.45
CA LEU A 143 -5.98 -17.94 1.71
C LEU A 143 -7.40 -17.42 1.45
N PRO A 144 -8.35 -17.69 2.37
CA PRO A 144 -9.75 -17.33 2.18
C PRO A 144 -9.94 -15.82 2.09
N VAL A 145 -10.85 -15.41 1.21
CA VAL A 145 -11.23 -14.00 1.03
C VAL A 145 -12.01 -13.52 2.25
N CYS A 146 -11.47 -12.51 2.94
CA CYS A 146 -12.13 -11.86 4.07
C CYS A 146 -12.92 -10.64 3.57
N LEU A 147 -14.24 -10.79 3.45
CA LEU A 147 -15.12 -9.71 2.99
C LEU A 147 -15.45 -8.70 4.09
N VAL A 148 -15.52 -9.16 5.34
CA VAL A 148 -15.87 -8.34 6.52
C VAL A 148 -15.02 -8.76 7.71
N SER A 149 -14.48 -7.80 8.44
CA SER A 149 -13.88 -8.05 9.76
C SER A 149 -13.91 -6.82 10.65
N PHE A 150 -13.63 -7.00 11.94
CA PHE A 150 -13.58 -5.90 12.89
C PHE A 150 -12.35 -5.04 12.63
N HIS A 151 -12.55 -3.74 12.41
CA HIS A 151 -11.48 -2.79 12.22
C HIS A 151 -11.21 -2.03 13.52
N THR A 152 -10.05 -2.27 14.15
CA THR A 152 -9.71 -1.70 15.47
C THR A 152 -9.80 -0.17 15.53
N LEU A 153 -9.28 0.55 14.53
CA LEU A 153 -9.35 2.03 14.51
C LEU A 153 -10.77 2.57 14.34
N VAL A 154 -11.64 1.86 13.62
CA VAL A 154 -13.02 2.30 13.35
C VAL A 154 -13.96 1.83 14.46
N GLY A 155 -13.60 0.76 15.19
CA GLY A 155 -14.41 0.18 16.25
C GLY A 155 -15.67 -0.54 15.74
N LYS A 156 -15.72 -0.92 14.46
CA LYS A 156 -16.88 -1.56 13.80
C LYS A 156 -16.45 -2.67 12.86
N LEU A 157 -17.40 -3.53 12.47
CA LEU A 157 -17.24 -4.46 11.35
C LEU A 157 -17.21 -3.66 10.04
N VAL A 158 -16.13 -3.79 9.28
CA VAL A 158 -15.88 -3.06 8.04
C VAL A 158 -15.92 -4.01 6.85
N ILE A 159 -16.51 -3.55 5.75
CA ILE A 159 -16.44 -4.25 4.46
C ILE A 159 -15.09 -3.97 3.78
N TRP A 160 -14.42 -5.02 3.31
CA TRP A 160 -13.14 -4.92 2.60
C TRP A 160 -13.30 -5.01 1.08
N GLY A 161 -14.51 -5.33 0.61
CA GLY A 161 -14.82 -5.54 -0.80
C GLY A 161 -14.27 -6.84 -1.38
N GLY A 162 -14.51 -7.03 -2.67
CA GLY A 162 -14.05 -8.20 -3.43
C GLY A 162 -15.17 -9.19 -3.72
N GLU A 163 -15.18 -9.75 -4.94
CA GLU A 163 -15.93 -10.96 -5.26
C GLU A 163 -15.00 -12.17 -5.02
N VAL A 164 -15.49 -13.21 -4.34
CA VAL A 164 -14.65 -14.31 -3.84
C VAL A 164 -13.82 -14.96 -4.93
N ARG A 165 -14.41 -15.27 -6.09
CA ARG A 165 -13.71 -15.93 -7.19
C ARG A 165 -12.70 -15.00 -7.86
N VAL A 166 -13.10 -13.77 -8.21
CA VAL A 166 -12.22 -12.78 -8.85
C VAL A 166 -11.05 -12.41 -7.92
N HIS A 167 -11.34 -12.17 -6.64
CA HIS A 167 -10.34 -11.86 -5.63
C HIS A 167 -9.33 -13.00 -5.46
N SER A 168 -9.81 -14.25 -5.42
CA SER A 168 -8.93 -15.43 -5.34
C SER A 168 -7.97 -15.52 -6.54
N MET A 169 -8.45 -15.21 -7.75
CA MET A 169 -7.61 -15.19 -8.95
C MET A 169 -6.61 -14.03 -8.92
N ALA A 170 -7.04 -12.86 -8.42
CA ALA A 170 -6.15 -11.71 -8.23
C ALA A 170 -5.02 -12.02 -7.25
N GLN A 171 -5.28 -12.73 -6.15
CA GLN A 171 -4.22 -13.17 -5.22
C GLN A 171 -3.18 -14.07 -5.90
N ILE A 172 -3.62 -15.00 -6.75
CA ILE A 172 -2.71 -15.90 -7.49
C ILE A 172 -1.83 -15.10 -8.45
N ASP A 173 -2.40 -14.17 -9.22
CA ASP A 173 -1.60 -13.35 -10.14
C ASP A 173 -0.70 -12.36 -9.39
N ALA A 174 -1.22 -11.64 -8.40
CA ALA A 174 -0.45 -10.69 -7.59
C ALA A 174 0.80 -11.33 -6.98
N TRP A 175 0.69 -12.58 -6.51
CA TRP A 175 1.82 -13.33 -6.00
C TRP A 175 2.88 -13.60 -7.07
N LYS A 176 2.48 -14.04 -8.27
CA LYS A 176 3.39 -14.24 -9.40
C LYS A 176 4.06 -12.94 -9.84
N GLN A 177 3.31 -11.84 -9.89
CA GLN A 177 3.84 -10.52 -10.26
C GLN A 177 4.86 -10.02 -9.23
N LEU A 178 4.57 -10.15 -7.94
CA LEU A 178 5.48 -9.81 -6.85
C LEU A 178 6.78 -10.62 -6.93
N GLN A 179 6.67 -11.94 -7.14
CA GLN A 179 7.83 -12.82 -7.27
C GLN A 179 8.68 -12.42 -8.48
N ALA A 180 8.08 -12.29 -9.66
CA ALA A 180 8.80 -11.91 -10.88
C ALA A 180 9.49 -10.55 -10.75
N PHE A 181 8.82 -9.60 -10.10
CA PHE A 181 9.39 -8.28 -9.84
C PHE A 181 10.62 -8.33 -8.93
N PHE A 182 10.55 -9.05 -7.82
CA PHE A 182 11.71 -9.17 -6.94
C PHE A 182 12.85 -9.95 -7.58
N HIS A 183 12.59 -11.03 -8.32
CA HIS A 183 13.66 -11.74 -9.05
C HIS A 183 14.35 -10.81 -10.05
N LYS A 184 13.60 -9.98 -10.79
CA LYS A 184 14.18 -9.02 -11.74
C LYS A 184 15.05 -7.95 -11.08
N HIS A 185 14.67 -7.47 -9.91
CA HIS A 185 15.31 -6.28 -9.29
C HIS A 185 16.29 -6.61 -8.16
N LEU A 186 16.26 -7.84 -7.64
CA LEU A 186 17.12 -8.33 -6.56
C LEU A 186 17.89 -9.59 -6.95
N GLY A 187 17.48 -10.29 -8.01
CA GLY A 187 18.26 -11.39 -8.59
C GLY A 187 19.54 -10.82 -9.20
N ASN A 188 20.66 -11.48 -8.94
CA ASN A 188 21.96 -11.14 -9.51
C ASN A 188 22.15 -11.88 -10.86
N ASP A 189 21.24 -11.64 -11.81
CA ASP A 189 21.41 -12.12 -13.19
C ASP A 189 21.98 -11.00 -14.07
#